data_AF-A0A534H8G9-F1
#
_entry.id   AF-A0A534H8G9-F1
#
_cell.length_a   1.000
_cell.length_b   1.000
_cell.length_c   1.000
_cell.angle_alpha   90.00
_cell.angle_beta   90.00
_cell.angle_gamma   90.00
#
_symmetry.space_group_name_H-M   'P 1'
#
loop_
_entity.id
_entity.type
_entity.pdbx_description
1 polymer ?
#
loop_
_entity_poly.entity_id
_entity_poly.type
_entity_poly.pdbx_seq_one_letter_code
_entity_poly.pdbx_strand_id
1 'polypeptide(L)' 'MKIVVIGGTGLIGSKLVALLRQRDQEVLAASPDSGVNTLTG' A
#
# COMPACT_ATOMS: atom_id res chain seq x y z
N MET A 1 11.36 -3.56 8.40
CA MET A 1 10.22 -2.70 8.80
C MET A 1 9.07 -2.96 7.84
N LYS A 2 7.84 -2.95 8.35
CA LYS A 2 6.62 -3.15 7.54
C LYS A 2 6.03 -1.79 7.16
N ILE A 3 5.76 -1.59 5.86
CA ILE A 3 5.23 -0.36 5.29
C ILE A 3 3.80 -0.62 4.84
N VAL A 4 2.85 0.24 5.24
CA VAL A 4 1.48 0.23 4.73
C VAL A 4 1.31 1.44 3.82
N VAL A 5 0.86 1.21 2.58
CA VAL A 5 0.59 2.27 1.60
C VAL A 5 -0.92 2.42 1.45
N ILE A 6 -1.48 3.50 1.99
CA ILE A 6 -2.88 3.90 1.80
C ILE A 6 -3.05 4.49 0.40
N GLY A 7 -4.07 4.03 -0.33
CA GLY A 7 -4.19 4.28 -1.77
C GLY A 7 -3.25 3.41 -2.62
N GLY A 8 -2.74 2.31 -2.07
CA GLY A 8 -1.75 1.43 -2.71
C GLY A 8 -2.22 0.76 -4.01
N THR A 9 -3.52 0.74 -4.30
CA THR A 9 -4.08 0.24 -5.57
C THR A 9 -4.21 1.32 -6.66
N GLY A 10 -4.03 2.61 -6.31
CA GLY A 10 -4.15 3.72 -7.26
C GLY A 10 -2.94 3.88 -8.18
N LEU A 11 -3.02 4.82 -9.13
CA LEU A 11 -1.97 5.06 -10.13
C LEU A 11 -0.59 5.32 -9.52
N ILE A 12 -0.52 6.15 -8.48
CA ILE A 12 0.74 6.49 -7.79
C ILE A 12 1.10 5.40 -6.78
N GLY A 13 0.13 4.96 -5.97
CA GLY A 13 0.35 3.97 -4.91
C GLY A 13 0.88 2.65 -5.44
N SER A 14 0.36 2.15 -6.57
CA SER A 14 0.82 0.90 -7.20
C SER A 14 2.29 0.96 -7.62
N LYS A 15 2.74 2.08 -8.21
CA LYS A 15 4.14 2.32 -8.57
C LYS A 15 5.03 2.39 -7.33
N LEU A 16 4.58 3.08 -6.28
CA LEU A 16 5.31 3.18 -5.01
C LEU A 16 5.48 1.81 -4.36
N VAL A 17 4.40 1.01 -4.26
CA VAL A 17 4.45 -0.35 -3.71
C VAL A 17 5.44 -1.22 -4.47
N ALA A 18 5.45 -1.15 -5.80
CA ALA A 18 6.41 -1.90 -6.62
C ALA A 18 7.87 -1.48 -6.32
N LEU A 19 8.14 -0.17 -6.26
CA LEU A 19 9.48 0.36 -5.98
C LEU A 19 9.99 0.02 -4.58
N LEU A 20 9.10 -0.03 -3.58
CA LEU A 20 9.48 -0.39 -2.21
C LEU A 20 9.73 -1.90 -2.08
N ARG A 21 8.91 -2.73 -2.72
CA ARG A 21 9.14 -4.20 -2.76
C ARG A 21 10.43 -4.57 -3.45
N GLN A 22 10.83 -3.85 -4.51
CA GLN A 22 12.13 -4.02 -5.17
C GLN A 22 13.33 -3.72 -4.26
N ARG A 23 13.12 -2.98 -3.17
CA ARG A 23 14.15 -2.67 -2.16
C ARG A 23 14.11 -3.63 -0.98
N ASP A 24 13.51 -4.82 -1.16
CA ASP A 24 13.34 -5.84 -0.12
C ASP A 24 12.59 -5.33 1.13
N GLN A 25 11.72 -4.32 0.95
CA GLN A 25 10.86 -3.84 2.02
C GLN A 25 9.54 -4.62 2.05
N GLU A 26 9.09 -4.96 3.26
CA GLU A 26 7.80 -5.61 3.45
C GLU A 26 6.68 -4.58 3.30
N VAL A 27 5.91 -4.64 2.21
CA VAL A 27 4.89 -3.63 1.87
C VAL A 27 3.49 -4.22 1.70
N LEU A 28 2.55 -3.68 2.48
CA LEU A 28 1.11 -3.92 2.38
C LEU A 28 0.44 -2.76 1.63
N ALA A 29 -0.25 -3.06 0.54
CA ALA A 29 -1.07 -2.08 -0.17
C ALA A 29 -2.48 -2.09 0.41
N ALA A 30 -3.01 -0.91 0.74
CA ALA A 30 -4.33 -0.72 1.31
C ALA A 30 -5.10 0.35 0.51
N SER A 31 -6.39 0.14 0.29
CA SER A 31 -7.30 1.06 -0.40
C SER A 31 -8.76 0.82 -0.01
N PRO A 32 -9.66 1.78 -0.26
CA PRO A 32 -11.10 1.59 -0.03
C PRO A 32 -11.66 0.35 -0.74
N ASP A 33 -11.21 0.07 -1.96
CA ASP A 33 -11.61 -1.11 -2.73
C ASP A 33 -11.16 -2.43 -2.08
N SER A 34 -10.08 -2.40 -1.27
CA SER A 34 -9.64 -3.53 -0.45
C SER A 34 -10.35 -3.63 0.91
N GLY A 35 -11.38 -2.81 1.14
CA GLY A 35 -12.14 -2.76 2.39
C GLY A 35 -11.51 -1.91 3.49
N VAL A 36 -10.37 -1.26 3.21
CA VAL A 36 -9.64 -0.43 4.18
C VAL A 36 -10.29 0.94 4.31
N ASN A 37 -10.63 1.32 5.53
CA ASN A 37 -11.21 2.62 5.85
C ASN A 37 -10.54 3.23 7.09
N THR A 38 -10.69 4.54 7.29
CA THR A 38 -10.02 5.28 8.37
C THR A 38 -10.53 4.96 9.77
N LEU A 39 -11.65 4.24 9.90
CA LEU A 39 -12.28 3.94 11.19
C LEU A 39 -11.82 2.59 11.75
N THR A 40 -11.70 1.57 10.91
CA THR A 40 -11.29 0.22 11.34
C THR A 40 -9.85 -0.14 10.99
N GLY A 41 -9.24 0.63 10.08
CA GLY A 41 -8.08 0.15 9.32
C GLY A 41 -8.48 -0.85 8.25
#